data_AF-A0AAD4HAL1-F1
#
_entry.id   AF-A0AAD4HAL1-F1
#
_cell.length_a   1.000
_cell.length_b   1.000
_cell.length_c   1.000
_cell.angle_alpha   90.00
_cell.angle_beta   90.00
_cell.angle_gamma   90.00
#
_symmetry.space_group_name_H-M   'P 1'
#
loop_
_entity.id
_entity.type
_entity.pdbx_description
1 polymer ?
#
loop_
_entity_poly.entity_id
_entity_poly.type
_entity_poly.pdbx_seq_one_letter_code
_entity_poly.pdbx_strand_id
1 'polypeptide(L)' 'MVVITYCVEYAESQKSICLKCNKVIPNKSLRVGRMERTSEKEKKKFAKFRWYHFKCFE' A
#
# COMPACT_ATOMS: atom_id res chain seq x y z
N MET A 1 15.12 2.97 -13.12
CA MET A 1 14.55 1.62 -13.01
C MET A 1 13.57 1.66 -11.85
N VAL A 2 12.28 1.42 -12.10
CA VAL A 2 11.28 1.49 -11.02
C VAL A 2 11.37 0.23 -10.18
N VAL A 3 11.53 0.39 -8.88
CA VAL A 3 11.54 -0.71 -7.90
C VAL A 3 10.19 -0.76 -7.23
N ILE A 4 9.56 -1.93 -7.26
CA ILE A 4 8.28 -2.17 -6.61
C ILE A 4 8.51 -3.07 -5.39
N THR A 5 8.09 -2.63 -4.22
CA THR A 5 8.09 -3.45 -3.00
C THR A 5 6.65 -3.63 -2.54
N TYR A 6 6.26 -4.87 -2.27
CA TYR A 6 4.98 -5.18 -1.65
C TYR A 6 5.14 -5.38 -0.14
N CYS A 7 4.16 -4.95 0.63
CA CYS A 7 4.05 -5.25 2.05
C CYS A 7 2.63 -5.68 2.40
N VAL A 8 2.52 -6.50 3.44
CA VAL A 8 1.24 -6.94 4.00
C VAL A 8 1.27 -6.59 5.48
N GLU A 9 0.26 -5.86 5.95
CA GLU A 9 0.18 -5.38 7.33
C GLU A 9 -1.27 -5.23 7.77
N TYR A 10 -1.46 -5.11 9.09
CA TYR A 10 -2.72 -4.63 9.63
C TYR A 10 -2.80 -3.11 9.53
N ALA A 11 -3.94 -2.59 9.08
CA ALA A 11 -4.16 -1.16 8.97
C ALA A 11 -4.11 -0.50 10.34
N GLU A 12 -3.16 0.41 10.56
CA GLU A 12 -3.03 1.17 11.81
C GLU A 12 -4.18 2.18 12.00
N SER A 13 -4.82 2.60 10.90
CA SER A 13 -5.93 3.55 10.90
C SER A 13 -6.85 3.33 9.70
N GLN A 14 -8.04 3.91 9.77
CA GLN A 14 -9.04 3.89 8.69
C GLN A 14 -8.86 5.02 7.65
N LYS A 15 -7.64 5.55 7.49
CA LYS A 15 -7.34 6.65 6.56
C LYS A 15 -6.99 6.19 5.15
N SER A 16 -6.57 4.94 4.98
CA SER A 16 -6.20 4.39 3.67
C SER A 16 -7.45 4.01 2.86
N ILE A 17 -7.48 4.39 1.60
CA ILE A 17 -8.53 4.03 0.63
C ILE A 17 -7.97 2.95 -0.30
N CYS A 18 -8.75 1.90 -0.53
CA CYS A 18 -8.39 0.84 -1.46
C CYS A 18 -8.46 1.35 -2.90
N LEU A 19 -7.37 1.24 -3.65
CA LEU A 19 -7.29 1.77 -5.01
C LEU A 19 -8.15 0.99 -6.03
N LYS A 20 -8.48 -0.28 -5.76
CA LYS A 20 -9.29 -1.09 -6.67
C LYS A 20 -10.79 -0.81 -6.55
N CYS A 21 -11.30 -0.73 -5.32
CA CYS A 21 -12.74 -0.60 -5.07
C CYS A 21 -13.16 0.79 -4.56
N ASN A 22 -12.20 1.71 -4.37
CA ASN A 22 -12.39 3.07 -3.86
C ASN A 22 -13.13 3.14 -2.51
N LYS A 23 -13.10 2.06 -1.72
CA LYS A 23 -13.67 2.03 -0.36
C LYS A 23 -12.57 2.18 0.69
N VAL A 24 -12.94 2.74 1.84
CA VAL A 24 -12.06 2.86 3.01
C VAL A 24 -11.61 1.46 3.46
N ILE A 25 -10.35 1.35 3.85
CA ILE A 25 -9.80 0.15 4.48
C ILE A 25 -10.00 0.28 6.01
N PRO A 26 -10.74 -0.63 6.65
CA PRO A 26 -11.01 -0.56 8.09
C PRO A 26 -9.74 -0.62 8.95
N ASN A 27 -9.77 0.04 10.11
CA ASN A 27 -8.72 -0.10 11.13
C ASN A 27 -8.60 -1.57 11.57
N LYS A 28 -7.38 -2.02 11.86
CA LYS A 28 -7.02 -3.39 12.26
C LYS A 28 -7.37 -4.47 11.23
N SER A 29 -7.74 -4.10 10.01
CA SER A 29 -7.96 -5.06 8.92
C SER A 29 -6.67 -5.33 8.14
N LEU A 30 -6.55 -6.52 7.58
CA LEU A 30 -5.40 -6.88 6.74
C LEU A 30 -5.45 -6.11 5.41
N ARG A 31 -4.35 -5.45 5.06
CA ARG A 31 -4.20 -4.67 3.82
C ARG A 31 -2.86 -4.97 3.13
N VAL A 32 -2.84 -4.75 1.81
CA VAL A 32 -1.63 -4.87 0.99
C VAL A 32 -1.19 -3.49 0.55
N GLY A 33 0.08 -3.17 0.76
CA GLY A 33 0.73 -1.96 0.27
C GLY A 33 1.63 -2.26 -0.92
N ARG A 34 1.50 -1.46 -1.98
CA ARG A 34 2.45 -1.41 -3.10
C ARG A 34 3.25 -0.11 -3.00
N MET A 35 4.56 -0.24 -2.81
CA MET A 35 5.50 0.88 -2.76
C MET A 35 6.25 0.96 -4.08
N GLU A 36 6.17 2.11 -4.76
CA GLU A 36 6.92 2.38 -5.98
C GLU A 36 8.04 3.38 -5.70
N ARG A 37 9.28 3.05 -6.09
CA ARG A 37 10.48 3.90 -5.99
C ARG A 37 11.17 4.04 -7.33
N THR A 38 11.82 5.17 -7.56
CA THR A 38 12.52 5.48 -8.84
C THR A 38 13.90 4.82 -8.91
N SER A 39 14.45 4.41 -7.76
CA SER A 39 15.77 3.81 -7.56
C SER A 39 15.83 3.04 -6.24
N GLU A 40 16.67 2.00 -6.14
CA GLU A 40 16.93 1.28 -4.88
C GLU A 40 17.55 2.18 -3.81
N LYS A 41 18.29 3.22 -4.21
CA LYS A 41 18.93 4.18 -3.30
C LYS A 41 17.95 5.21 -2.74
N GLU A 42 16.74 5.28 -3.27
CA GLU A 42 15.73 6.24 -2.85
C GLU A 42 15.14 5.82 -1.48
N LYS A 43 15.15 6.75 -0.53
CA LYS A 43 14.63 6.48 0.83
C LYS A 43 13.16 6.08 0.75
N LYS A 44 12.75 5.07 1.52
CA LYS A 44 11.36 4.57 1.54
C LYS A 44 10.30 5.66 1.75
N LYS A 45 10.65 6.75 2.45
CA LYS A 45 9.77 7.91 2.68
C LYS A 45 9.33 8.65 1.41
N PHE A 46 10.08 8.54 0.32
CA PHE A 46 9.73 9.14 -0.97
C PHE A 46 8.99 8.16 -1.88
N ALA A 47 8.77 6.92 -1.42
CA ALA A 47 8.01 5.95 -2.19
C ALA A 47 6.55 6.39 -2.30
N LYS A 48 5.95 6.14 -3.46
CA LYS A 48 4.50 6.25 -3.62
C LYS A 48 3.85 5.00 -3.08
N PHE A 49 2.97 5.15 -2.09
CA PHE A 49 2.22 4.06 -1.48
C PHE A 49 0.83 3.96 -2.10
N ARG A 50 0.48 2.76 -2.58
CA ARG A 50 -0.89 2.41 -2.95
C ARG A 50 -1.38 1.31 -2.02
N TRP A 51 -2.59 1.46 -1.50
CA TRP A 51 -3.18 0.52 -0.57
C TRP A 51 -4.34 -0.24 -1.21
N TYR A 52 -4.48 -1.50 -0.82
CA TYR A 52 -5.54 -2.39 -1.28
C TYR A 52 -6.08 -3.18 -0.08
N HIS A 53 -7.37 -3.48 -0.06
CA HIS A 53 -7.86 -4.56 0.80
C HIS A 53 -7.15 -5.85 0.42
N PHE A 54 -6.93 -6.74 1.38
CA PHE A 54 -6.32 -8.04 1.10
C PHE A 54 -7.03 -8.80 -0.02
N LYS A 55 -8.37 -8.82 -0.02
CA LYS A 55 -9.21 -9.43 -1.07
C LYS A 55 -9.23 -8.69 -2.41
N CYS A 56 -8.77 -7.45 -2.44
CA CYS A 56 -8.77 -6.62 -3.64
C CYS A 56 -7.42 -6.64 -4.35
N PHE A 57 -6.41 -7.27 -3.77
CA PHE A 57 -5.11 -7.41 -4.40
C PHE A 57 -5.19 -8.54 -5.45
N GLU A 58 -5.10 -8.18 -6.73
CA GLU A 58 -4.98 -9.06 -7.89
C GLU A 58 -3.74 -8.66 -8.69
#